data_AF-A0A840SLE3-F1
#
_entry.id   AF-A0A840SLE3-F1
#
_cell.length_a   1.000
_cell.length_b   1.000
_cell.length_c   1.000
_cell.angle_alpha   90.00
_cell.angle_beta   90.00
_cell.angle_gamma   90.00
#
_symmetry.space_group_name_H-M   'P 1'
#
loop_
_entity.id
_entity.type
_entity.pdbx_description
1 polymer ?
#
loop_
_entity_poly.entity_id
_entity_poly.type
_entity_poly.pdbx_seq_one_letter_code
_entity_poly.pdbx_strand_id
1 'polypeptide(L)'
;MTRKLLPGKLVVATHNAGKLEEFRGLLAGYPVELVSGGELGLPEPAETETSFLGNARIKAHAAASASGLPALADDSGIEIDALDGAPGVYTADWAEGPGGRDFVRAMTRAHDALVASGQPEPWTARFRSTLVLAWPDGHEESFEGRIEGRCVWPLRGAGGHGYDPVFQPDGFEVTLGELSLDEKNRISHRADAVRRFAAACLSRSRSVRRQISSGSPFEARFGYSRAIAQGDWCFVSGSTGYDPETGTLPTDAGDQARAAFRTIEAALTEAGFSLTDVVRVQYTVTDRAHFPALEPVVSTAFGDARPAATMVFADLLNPDMKVEIEVTAFRG
;
A
#
# COMPACT_ATOMS: atom_id res chain seq x y z
N MET A 1 6.74 23.70 8.03
CA MET A 1 5.85 22.52 8.06
C MET A 1 5.40 22.26 6.64
N THR A 2 5.44 21.01 6.17
CA THR A 2 4.99 20.63 4.82
C THR A 2 3.50 20.90 4.65
N ARG A 3 3.11 21.51 3.52
CA ARG A 3 1.71 21.80 3.20
C ARG A 3 0.94 20.51 2.91
N LYS A 4 -0.19 20.31 3.60
CA LYS A 4 -1.07 19.16 3.33
C LYS A 4 -1.84 19.37 2.02
N LEU A 5 -1.93 18.30 1.23
CA LEU A 5 -2.80 18.23 0.07
C LEU A 5 -4.20 17.81 0.53
N LEU A 6 -5.21 18.58 0.14
CA LEU A 6 -6.61 18.27 0.44
C LEU A 6 -7.14 17.17 -0.48
N PRO A 7 -8.16 16.40 -0.06
CA PRO A 7 -8.83 15.46 -0.95
C PRO A 7 -9.31 16.11 -2.25
N GLY A 8 -9.15 15.41 -3.38
CA GLY A 8 -9.62 15.89 -4.68
C GLY A 8 -8.69 15.51 -5.85
N LYS A 9 -8.79 16.27 -6.95
CA LYS A 9 -8.01 16.01 -8.16
C LYS A 9 -6.54 16.40 -7.97
N LEU A 10 -5.65 15.52 -8.40
CA LEU A 10 -4.21 15.73 -8.46
C LEU A 10 -3.73 15.47 -9.88
N VAL A 11 -3.08 16.46 -10.49
CA VAL A 11 -2.51 16.30 -11.83
C VAL A 11 -1.20 15.53 -11.73
N VAL A 12 -1.06 14.40 -12.44
CA VAL A 12 0.23 13.75 -12.65
C VAL A 12 0.84 14.32 -13.93
N ALA A 13 1.89 15.12 -13.79
CA ALA A 13 2.54 15.84 -14.89
C ALA A 13 3.41 14.92 -15.75
N THR A 14 2.79 13.92 -16.38
CA THR A 14 3.42 12.98 -17.29
C THR A 14 2.50 12.63 -18.45
N HIS A 15 3.10 12.40 -19.62
CA HIS A 15 2.46 11.83 -20.80
C HIS A 15 2.82 10.35 -20.99
N ASN A 16 3.68 9.80 -20.11
CA ASN A 16 4.08 8.39 -20.14
C ASN A 16 3.01 7.52 -19.46
N ALA A 17 2.33 6.71 -20.26
CA ALA A 17 1.27 5.80 -19.80
C ALA A 17 1.75 4.80 -18.73
N GLY A 18 2.97 4.27 -18.85
CA GLY A 18 3.54 3.34 -17.87
C GLY A 18 3.80 4.00 -16.52
N LYS A 19 4.32 5.24 -16.51
CA LYS A 19 4.47 6.01 -15.28
C LYS A 19 3.12 6.31 -14.63
N LEU A 20 2.13 6.70 -15.43
CA LEU A 20 0.78 6.98 -14.93
C LEU A 20 0.16 5.75 -14.25
N GLU A 21 0.33 4.57 -14.84
CA GLU A 21 -0.17 3.32 -14.27
C GLU A 21 0.51 2.98 -12.93
N GLU A 22 1.83 3.18 -12.83
CA GLU A 22 2.54 3.06 -11.55
C GLU A 22 1.99 4.05 -10.49
N PHE A 23 1.77 5.31 -10.85
CA PHE A 23 1.19 6.29 -9.92
C PHE A 23 -0.22 5.93 -9.47
N ARG A 24 -1.07 5.40 -10.37
CA ARG A 24 -2.40 4.91 -10.03
C ARG A 24 -2.33 3.76 -9.02
N GLY A 25 -1.42 2.80 -9.22
CA GLY A 25 -1.18 1.73 -8.26
C GLY A 25 -0.67 2.23 -6.91
N LEU A 26 0.35 3.11 -6.92
CA LEU A 26 1.00 3.60 -5.70
C LEU A 26 0.13 4.55 -4.86
N LEU A 27 -0.79 5.27 -5.49
CA LEU A 27 -1.70 6.20 -4.82
C LEU A 27 -3.11 5.62 -4.63
N ALA A 28 -3.32 4.35 -4.96
CA ALA A 28 -4.56 3.65 -4.65
C ALA A 28 -4.85 3.70 -3.14
N GLY A 29 -6.08 4.07 -2.77
CA GLY A 29 -6.52 4.19 -1.38
C GLY A 29 -6.21 5.52 -0.69
N TYR A 30 -5.45 6.42 -1.33
CA TYR A 30 -5.34 7.81 -0.87
C TYR A 30 -6.51 8.65 -1.38
N PRO A 31 -6.87 9.77 -0.70
CA PRO A 31 -8.03 10.58 -1.07
C PRO A 31 -7.76 11.50 -2.28
N VAL A 32 -7.06 11.01 -3.30
CA VAL A 32 -6.72 11.77 -4.51
C VAL A 32 -7.26 11.07 -5.76
N GLU A 33 -7.85 11.85 -6.65
CA GLU A 33 -8.27 11.42 -7.99
C GLU A 33 -7.18 11.85 -8.98
N LEU A 34 -6.48 10.90 -9.57
CA LEU A 34 -5.39 11.21 -10.49
C LEU A 34 -5.92 11.56 -11.87
N VAL A 35 -5.47 12.67 -12.42
CA VAL A 35 -5.66 13.06 -13.83
C VAL A 35 -4.28 13.32 -14.43
N SER A 36 -3.98 12.79 -15.61
CA SER A 36 -2.68 13.01 -16.24
C SER A 36 -2.63 14.31 -17.04
N GLY A 37 -1.41 14.85 -17.21
CA GLY A 37 -1.17 15.97 -18.12
C GLY A 37 -1.60 15.66 -19.56
N GLY A 38 -1.40 14.41 -20.01
CA GLY A 38 -1.86 13.94 -21.31
C GLY A 38 -3.39 13.95 -21.47
N GLU A 39 -4.14 13.47 -20.48
CA GLU A 39 -5.62 13.50 -20.49
C GLU A 39 -6.19 14.92 -20.50
N LEU A 40 -5.47 15.87 -19.91
CA LEU A 40 -5.81 17.29 -19.91
C LEU A 40 -5.31 18.06 -21.15
N GLY A 41 -4.56 17.41 -22.04
CA GLY A 41 -3.97 18.06 -23.21
C GLY A 41 -2.94 19.15 -22.86
N LEU A 42 -2.27 19.03 -21.71
CA LEU A 42 -1.28 20.02 -21.28
C LEU A 42 0.00 19.92 -22.14
N PRO A 43 0.67 21.04 -22.42
CA PRO A 43 1.94 21.03 -23.13
C PRO A 43 3.03 20.37 -22.27
N GLU A 44 3.95 19.65 -22.91
CA GLU A 44 5.18 19.18 -22.27
C GLU A 44 6.22 20.30 -22.27
N PRO A 45 6.63 20.83 -21.11
CA PRO A 45 7.68 21.83 -21.05
C PRO A 45 9.04 21.19 -21.37
N ALA A 46 9.96 21.98 -21.92
CA ALA A 46 11.33 21.53 -22.13
C ALA A 46 12.04 21.31 -20.79
N GLU A 47 12.65 20.14 -20.63
CA GLU A 47 13.48 19.77 -19.49
C GLU A 47 14.90 20.33 -19.70
N THR A 48 15.18 21.51 -19.16
CA THR A 48 16.44 22.23 -19.42
C THR A 48 17.45 22.16 -18.27
N GLU A 49 17.08 21.54 -17.16
CA GLU A 49 17.90 21.50 -15.95
C GLU A 49 18.80 20.28 -15.93
N THR A 50 19.94 20.40 -15.24
CA THR A 50 20.92 19.33 -15.08
C THR A 50 20.72 18.54 -13.78
N SER A 51 19.52 18.58 -13.21
CA SER A 51 19.18 17.88 -11.97
C SER A 51 17.74 17.37 -12.00
N PHE A 52 17.50 16.23 -11.34
CA PHE A 52 16.16 15.66 -11.22
C PHE A 52 15.16 16.64 -10.58
N LEU A 53 15.59 17.34 -9.53
CA LEU A 53 14.75 18.34 -8.86
C LEU A 53 14.37 19.49 -9.81
N GLY A 54 15.32 20.00 -10.59
CA GLY A 54 15.09 21.08 -11.53
C GLY A 54 14.06 20.71 -12.61
N ASN A 55 14.22 19.56 -13.25
CA ASN A 55 13.28 19.09 -14.28
C ASN A 55 11.91 18.74 -13.70
N ALA A 56 11.86 18.09 -12.53
CA ALA A 56 10.60 17.84 -11.84
C ALA A 56 9.87 19.14 -11.49
N ARG A 57 10.60 20.17 -11.04
CA ARG A 57 10.04 21.50 -10.73
C ARG A 57 9.44 22.15 -11.99
N ILE A 58 10.16 22.16 -13.11
CA ILE A 58 9.66 22.71 -14.38
C ILE A 58 8.31 22.06 -14.75
N LYS A 59 8.26 20.72 -14.73
CA LYS A 59 7.04 19.95 -15.05
C LYS A 59 5.89 20.25 -14.08
N ALA A 60 6.15 20.24 -12.77
CA ALA A 60 5.13 20.41 -11.75
C ALA A 60 4.49 21.79 -11.83
N HIS A 61 5.30 22.85 -11.91
CA HIS A 61 4.78 24.23 -11.98
C HIS A 61 4.05 24.50 -13.30
N ALA A 62 4.58 24.00 -14.42
CA ALA A 62 3.91 24.14 -15.72
C ALA A 62 2.52 23.48 -15.69
N ALA A 63 2.42 22.26 -15.16
CA ALA A 63 1.15 21.55 -15.05
C ALA A 63 0.18 22.21 -14.05
N ALA A 64 0.67 22.65 -12.88
CA ALA A 64 -0.15 23.33 -11.87
C ALA A 64 -0.71 24.66 -12.39
N SER A 65 0.14 25.45 -13.04
CA SER A 65 -0.27 26.72 -13.64
C SER A 65 -1.26 26.55 -14.78
N ALA A 66 -1.06 25.54 -15.65
CA ALA A 66 -1.93 25.33 -16.80
C ALA A 66 -3.29 24.71 -16.44
N SER A 67 -3.33 23.87 -15.41
CA SER A 67 -4.55 23.18 -14.98
C SER A 67 -5.35 23.92 -13.91
N GLY A 68 -4.71 24.82 -13.14
CA GLY A 68 -5.30 25.42 -11.95
C GLY A 68 -5.49 24.43 -10.78
N LEU A 69 -4.90 23.24 -10.86
CA LEU A 69 -4.95 22.19 -9.85
C LEU A 69 -3.55 21.95 -9.25
N PRO A 70 -3.44 21.38 -8.04
CA PRO A 70 -2.17 20.83 -7.58
C PRO A 70 -1.64 19.80 -8.58
N ALA A 71 -0.33 19.82 -8.86
CA ALA A 71 0.31 18.92 -9.79
C ALA A 71 1.54 18.24 -9.18
N LEU A 72 1.63 16.93 -9.36
CA LEU A 72 2.76 16.10 -8.99
C LEU A 72 3.54 15.74 -10.26
N ALA A 73 4.80 16.15 -10.33
CA ALA A 73 5.71 15.72 -11.38
C ALA A 73 6.77 14.77 -10.83
N ASP A 74 7.28 13.90 -11.71
CA ASP A 74 8.37 12.97 -11.44
C ASP A 74 9.49 13.19 -12.43
N ASP A 75 10.70 13.38 -11.94
CA ASP A 75 11.91 13.19 -12.72
C ASP A 75 12.77 12.06 -12.15
N SER A 76 13.16 11.14 -13.03
CA SER A 76 13.69 9.84 -12.61
C SER A 76 14.72 9.32 -13.58
N GLY A 77 15.76 8.69 -13.06
CA GLY A 77 16.82 8.11 -13.88
C GLY A 77 17.66 7.10 -13.11
N ILE A 78 18.58 6.45 -13.82
CA ILE A 78 19.57 5.54 -13.26
C ILE A 78 20.93 6.23 -13.22
N GLU A 79 21.59 6.15 -12.07
CA GLU A 79 22.98 6.59 -11.87
C GLU A 79 23.84 5.33 -11.71
N ILE A 80 24.90 5.21 -12.51
CA ILE A 80 25.80 4.05 -12.48
C ILE A 80 27.17 4.52 -11.99
N ASP A 81 27.66 3.94 -10.90
CA ASP A 81 28.86 4.45 -10.22
C ASP A 81 30.12 4.34 -11.08
N ALA A 82 30.26 3.25 -11.83
CA ALA A 82 31.38 3.03 -12.75
C ALA A 82 31.38 3.98 -13.97
N LEU A 83 30.28 4.71 -14.20
CA LEU A 83 30.15 5.73 -15.24
C LEU A 83 30.00 7.15 -14.66
N ASP A 84 30.53 7.37 -13.45
CA ASP A 84 30.45 8.67 -12.74
C ASP A 84 29.01 9.20 -12.61
N GLY A 85 28.06 8.29 -12.40
CA GLY A 85 26.63 8.60 -12.26
C GLY A 85 25.87 8.73 -13.58
N ALA A 86 26.52 8.55 -14.74
CA ALA A 86 25.81 8.50 -16.01
C ALA A 86 24.93 7.23 -16.12
N PRO A 87 23.80 7.28 -16.85
CA PRO A 87 23.26 8.43 -17.58
C PRO A 87 22.63 9.53 -16.70
N GLY A 88 22.22 9.22 -15.46
CA GLY A 88 21.68 10.19 -14.51
C GLY A 88 20.43 10.88 -15.03
N VAL A 89 20.39 12.21 -14.95
CA VAL A 89 19.28 13.04 -15.46
C VAL A 89 19.02 12.83 -16.96
N TYR A 90 20.02 12.38 -17.72
CA TYR A 90 19.94 12.14 -19.18
C TYR A 90 19.53 10.70 -19.53
N THR A 91 18.93 9.96 -18.59
CA THR A 91 18.51 8.56 -18.78
C THR A 91 17.63 8.35 -20.02
N ALA A 92 16.69 9.26 -20.26
CA ALA A 92 15.80 9.15 -21.41
C ALA A 92 16.50 9.51 -22.74
N ASP A 93 17.46 10.44 -22.69
CA ASP A 93 18.22 10.91 -23.87
C ASP A 93 19.13 9.81 -24.41
N TRP A 94 19.60 8.92 -23.54
CA TRP A 94 20.38 7.75 -23.96
C TRP A 94 19.56 6.77 -24.80
N ALA A 95 18.24 6.84 -24.73
CA ALA A 95 17.34 6.05 -25.56
C ALA A 95 16.98 6.72 -26.88
N GLU A 96 17.31 8.00 -27.11
CA GLU A 96 16.89 8.71 -28.31
C GLU A 96 17.49 8.12 -29.60
N GLY A 97 16.64 8.04 -30.63
CA GLY A 97 17.03 7.55 -31.95
C GLY A 97 16.04 7.96 -33.05
N PRO A 98 16.36 7.62 -34.32
CA PRO A 98 15.58 8.04 -35.49
C PRO A 98 14.11 7.59 -35.50
N GLY A 99 13.74 6.61 -34.67
CA GLY A 99 12.38 6.09 -34.51
C GLY A 99 11.72 6.42 -33.17
N GLY A 100 12.27 7.38 -32.42
CA GLY A 100 11.88 7.66 -31.03
C GLY A 100 12.79 6.96 -30.03
N ARG A 101 12.32 6.85 -28.77
CA ARG A 101 13.09 6.27 -27.67
C ARG A 101 13.14 4.73 -27.77
N ASP A 102 14.35 4.18 -27.78
CA ASP A 102 14.67 2.76 -27.76
C ASP A 102 15.55 2.45 -26.53
N PHE A 103 14.95 1.86 -25.51
CA PHE A 103 15.66 1.55 -24.27
C PHE A 103 16.54 0.31 -24.35
N VAL A 104 16.34 -0.58 -25.33
CA VAL A 104 17.31 -1.67 -25.58
C VAL A 104 18.62 -1.07 -26.04
N ARG A 105 18.58 -0.10 -26.96
CA ARG A 105 19.76 0.68 -27.36
C ARG A 105 20.40 1.40 -26.17
N ALA A 106 19.61 2.04 -25.31
CA ALA A 106 20.12 2.76 -24.15
C ALA A 106 20.87 1.84 -23.17
N MET A 107 20.31 0.65 -22.92
CA MET A 107 20.90 -0.38 -22.06
C MET A 107 22.17 -0.98 -22.69
N THR A 108 22.16 -1.29 -24.00
CA THR A 108 23.36 -1.73 -24.72
C THR A 108 24.47 -0.69 -24.64
N ARG A 109 24.15 0.59 -24.88
CA ARG A 109 25.11 1.69 -24.77
C ARG A 109 25.72 1.79 -23.37
N ALA A 110 24.92 1.63 -22.32
CA ALA A 110 25.40 1.63 -20.95
C ALA A 110 26.32 0.43 -20.66
N HIS A 111 25.95 -0.76 -21.15
CA HIS A 111 26.80 -1.95 -21.03
C HIS A 111 28.14 -1.79 -21.75
N ASP A 112 28.13 -1.31 -23.00
CA ASP A 112 29.37 -1.09 -23.77
C ASP A 112 30.27 -0.06 -23.08
N ALA A 113 29.69 1.00 -22.51
CA ALA A 113 30.43 1.99 -21.73
C ALA A 113 31.02 1.39 -20.44
N LEU A 114 30.28 0.51 -19.76
CA LEU A 114 30.75 -0.20 -18.57
C LEU A 114 31.94 -1.12 -18.90
N VAL A 115 31.85 -1.90 -19.98
CA VAL A 115 32.97 -2.73 -20.45
C VAL A 115 34.17 -1.86 -20.82
N ALA A 116 33.96 -0.77 -21.56
CA ALA A 116 35.03 0.14 -21.96
C ALA A 116 35.68 0.89 -20.77
N SER A 117 34.95 1.07 -19.66
CA SER A 117 35.49 1.71 -18.45
C SER A 117 36.62 0.91 -17.79
N GLY A 118 36.65 -0.41 -18.00
CA GLY A 118 37.61 -1.32 -17.36
C GLY A 118 37.41 -1.50 -15.85
N GLN A 119 36.35 -0.93 -15.26
CA GLN A 119 36.02 -1.09 -13.84
C GLN A 119 35.55 -2.52 -13.56
N PRO A 120 36.00 -3.15 -12.46
CA PRO A 120 35.58 -4.50 -12.12
C PRO A 120 34.11 -4.56 -11.68
N GLU A 121 33.46 -5.70 -11.89
CA GLU A 121 32.18 -6.00 -11.29
C GLU A 121 32.30 -6.19 -9.75
N PRO A 122 31.22 -5.97 -8.98
CA PRO A 122 29.88 -5.56 -9.44
C PRO A 122 29.80 -4.07 -9.79
N TRP A 123 29.12 -3.75 -10.90
CA TRP A 123 28.81 -2.37 -11.27
C TRP A 123 27.59 -1.87 -10.50
N THR A 124 27.83 -1.20 -9.37
CA THR A 124 26.77 -0.64 -8.53
C THR A 124 26.06 0.50 -9.25
N ALA A 125 24.74 0.57 -9.03
CA ALA A 125 23.87 1.56 -9.62
C ALA A 125 22.70 1.86 -8.70
N ARG A 126 22.04 2.98 -8.94
CA ARG A 126 20.82 3.35 -8.23
C ARG A 126 19.83 3.99 -9.17
N PHE A 127 18.56 3.64 -9.01
CA PHE A 127 17.50 4.48 -9.56
C PHE A 127 17.13 5.56 -8.57
N ARG A 128 16.86 6.76 -9.08
CA ARG A 128 16.32 7.89 -8.32
C ARG A 128 15.00 8.35 -8.93
N SER A 129 14.06 8.74 -8.08
CA SER A 129 12.84 9.47 -8.45
C SER A 129 12.75 10.70 -7.55
N THR A 130 12.63 11.87 -8.17
CA THR A 130 12.37 13.13 -7.48
C THR A 130 10.98 13.59 -7.84
N LEU A 131 10.10 13.57 -6.86
CA LEU A 131 8.74 14.09 -6.98
C LEU A 131 8.71 15.55 -6.56
N VAL A 132 8.04 16.39 -7.34
CA VAL A 132 7.69 17.76 -6.94
C VAL A 132 6.19 17.91 -6.99
N LEU A 133 5.60 18.28 -5.86
CA LEU A 133 4.21 18.69 -5.75
C LEU A 133 4.16 20.21 -5.78
N ALA A 134 3.56 20.78 -6.82
CA ALA A 134 3.35 22.22 -6.96
C ALA A 134 1.87 22.59 -6.82
N TRP A 135 1.61 23.75 -6.22
CA TRP A 135 0.29 24.36 -6.16
C TRP A 135 0.20 25.55 -7.13
N PRO A 136 -1.01 25.92 -7.60
CA PRO A 136 -1.21 27.09 -8.47
C PRO A 136 -0.74 28.42 -7.88
N ASP A 137 -0.56 28.51 -6.56
CA ASP A 137 -0.03 29.70 -5.87
C ASP A 137 1.51 29.75 -5.86
N GLY A 138 2.19 28.80 -6.52
CA GLY A 138 3.64 28.74 -6.62
C GLY A 138 4.33 28.05 -5.43
N HIS A 139 3.59 27.60 -4.41
CA HIS A 139 4.16 26.76 -3.35
C HIS A 139 4.56 25.39 -3.91
N GLU A 140 5.61 24.79 -3.38
CA GLU A 140 6.03 23.44 -3.74
C GLU A 140 6.55 22.63 -2.54
N GLU A 141 6.53 21.30 -2.70
CA GLU A 141 7.17 20.34 -1.81
C GLU A 141 7.88 19.28 -2.67
N SER A 142 9.04 18.80 -2.23
CA SER A 142 9.84 17.81 -2.99
C SER A 142 10.13 16.55 -2.19
N PHE A 143 10.10 15.39 -2.85
CA PHE A 143 10.31 14.08 -2.24
C PHE A 143 11.23 13.24 -3.10
N GLU A 144 12.35 12.81 -2.52
CA GLU A 144 13.32 11.95 -3.20
C GLU A 144 13.18 10.51 -2.73
N GLY A 145 13.09 9.59 -3.68
CA GLY A 145 13.16 8.16 -3.45
C GLY A 145 14.28 7.52 -4.26
N ARG A 146 14.79 6.40 -3.75
CA ARG A 146 15.86 5.64 -4.41
C ARG A 146 15.73 4.15 -4.17
N ILE A 147 16.33 3.37 -5.05
CA ILE A 147 16.61 1.94 -4.84
C ILE A 147 18.04 1.68 -5.29
N GLU A 148 18.82 1.04 -4.42
CA GLU A 148 20.21 0.63 -4.69
C GLU A 148 20.22 -0.77 -5.33
N GLY A 149 21.23 -1.03 -6.14
CA GLY A 149 21.39 -2.30 -6.84
C GLY A 149 22.63 -2.29 -7.73
N ARG A 150 22.56 -3.08 -8.80
CA ARG A 150 23.65 -3.25 -9.76
C ARG A 150 23.15 -3.40 -11.18
N CYS A 151 23.97 -2.96 -12.12
CA CYS A 151 23.79 -3.28 -13.52
C CYS A 151 24.23 -4.73 -13.79
N VAL A 152 23.39 -5.47 -14.51
CA VAL A 152 23.63 -6.86 -14.91
C VAL A 152 23.42 -7.00 -16.42
N TRP A 153 24.07 -7.99 -17.00
CA TRP A 153 23.96 -8.30 -18.43
C TRP A 153 23.99 -9.82 -18.64
N PRO A 154 23.26 -10.38 -19.63
CA PRO A 154 22.34 -9.73 -20.58
C PRO A 154 21.03 -9.24 -19.95
N LEU A 155 20.20 -8.55 -20.73
CA LEU A 155 18.86 -8.11 -20.33
C LEU A 155 18.02 -9.31 -19.88
N ARG A 156 17.28 -9.17 -18.78
CA ARG A 156 16.36 -10.18 -18.26
C ARG A 156 14.97 -9.59 -18.00
N GLY A 157 13.93 -10.38 -18.30
CA GLY A 157 12.54 -9.97 -18.11
C GLY A 157 11.97 -9.08 -19.21
N ALA A 158 10.63 -9.03 -19.29
CA ALA A 158 9.87 -8.27 -20.29
C ALA A 158 8.90 -7.25 -19.65
N GLY A 159 8.85 -7.20 -18.32
CA GLY A 159 8.07 -6.24 -17.56
C GLY A 159 8.81 -4.93 -17.34
N GLY A 160 8.11 -3.99 -16.70
CA GLY A 160 8.68 -2.69 -16.34
C GLY A 160 8.90 -1.76 -17.54
N HIS A 161 9.80 -0.80 -17.37
CA HIS A 161 10.14 0.19 -18.38
C HIS A 161 11.60 0.66 -18.25
N GLY A 162 12.19 1.19 -19.31
CA GLY A 162 13.53 1.78 -19.24
C GLY A 162 14.63 0.75 -18.97
N TYR A 163 15.44 1.00 -17.94
CA TYR A 163 16.60 0.17 -17.55
C TYR A 163 16.23 -1.01 -16.62
N ASP A 164 14.94 -1.23 -16.36
CA ASP A 164 14.47 -2.32 -15.48
C ASP A 164 15.06 -3.70 -15.83
N PRO A 165 15.21 -4.11 -17.12
CA PRO A 165 15.77 -5.42 -17.48
C PRO A 165 17.26 -5.63 -17.19
N VAL A 166 18.01 -4.57 -16.88
CA VAL A 166 19.45 -4.64 -16.55
C VAL A 166 19.74 -4.20 -15.12
N PHE A 167 18.72 -3.88 -14.33
CA PHE A 167 18.90 -3.45 -12.95
C PHE A 167 18.45 -4.55 -11.98
N GLN A 168 19.41 -5.13 -11.27
CA GLN A 168 19.15 -6.08 -10.19
C GLN A 168 19.22 -5.33 -8.85
N PRO A 169 18.10 -5.18 -8.12
CA PRO A 169 18.10 -4.52 -6.83
C PRO A 169 18.82 -5.34 -5.76
N ASP A 170 19.37 -4.66 -4.76
CA ASP A 170 20.06 -5.32 -3.64
C ASP A 170 19.12 -6.26 -2.88
N GLY A 171 19.59 -7.48 -2.61
CA GLY A 171 18.80 -8.51 -1.92
C GLY A 171 17.88 -9.33 -2.82
N PHE A 172 17.90 -9.12 -4.14
CA PHE A 172 17.13 -9.89 -5.12
C PHE A 172 18.04 -10.58 -6.13
N GLU A 173 17.62 -11.75 -6.62
CA GLU A 173 18.31 -12.50 -7.70
C GLU A 173 17.77 -12.18 -9.10
N VAL A 174 16.61 -11.51 -9.14
CA VAL A 174 15.90 -11.11 -10.35
C VAL A 174 16.06 -9.61 -10.61
N THR A 175 15.96 -9.21 -11.87
CA THR A 175 15.93 -7.80 -12.28
C THR A 175 14.56 -7.18 -12.05
N LEU A 176 14.47 -5.84 -12.04
CA LEU A 176 13.17 -5.17 -12.01
C LEU A 176 12.29 -5.53 -13.22
N GLY A 177 12.90 -5.87 -14.36
CA GLY A 177 12.19 -6.30 -15.56
C GLY A 177 11.53 -7.68 -15.44
N GLU A 178 11.93 -8.48 -14.46
CA GLU A 178 11.37 -9.80 -14.16
C GLU A 178 10.27 -9.76 -13.10
N LEU A 179 10.13 -8.65 -12.37
CA LEU A 179 9.09 -8.47 -11.35
C LEU A 179 7.73 -8.13 -11.97
N SER A 180 6.66 -8.57 -11.32
CA SER A 180 5.32 -8.01 -11.59
C SER A 180 5.26 -6.53 -11.19
N LEU A 181 4.27 -5.82 -11.73
CA LEU A 181 4.04 -4.41 -11.38
C LEU A 181 3.85 -4.22 -9.87
N ASP A 182 3.09 -5.10 -9.23
CA ASP A 182 2.82 -5.04 -7.78
C ASP A 182 4.08 -5.26 -6.95
N GLU A 183 4.92 -6.21 -7.34
CA GLU A 183 6.20 -6.47 -6.65
C GLU A 183 7.16 -5.29 -6.83
N LYS A 184 7.27 -4.74 -8.04
CA LYS A 184 8.07 -3.55 -8.32
C LYS A 184 7.59 -2.36 -7.49
N ASN A 185 6.28 -2.15 -7.41
CA ASN A 185 5.66 -1.05 -6.67
C ASN A 185 5.85 -1.15 -5.14
N ARG A 186 6.35 -2.28 -4.61
CA ARG A 186 6.72 -2.38 -3.18
C ARG A 186 8.11 -1.85 -2.88
N ILE A 187 9.02 -1.90 -3.84
CA ILE A 187 10.46 -1.70 -3.59
C ILE A 187 11.09 -0.56 -4.38
N SER A 188 10.45 -0.10 -5.46
CA SER A 188 11.08 0.84 -6.40
C SER A 188 11.41 2.21 -5.79
N HIS A 189 12.34 2.91 -6.43
CA HIS A 189 12.65 4.32 -6.16
C HIS A 189 11.40 5.21 -6.19
N ARG A 190 10.49 4.99 -7.14
CA ARG A 190 9.22 5.73 -7.24
C ARG A 190 8.30 5.41 -6.07
N ALA A 191 8.22 4.14 -5.65
CA ALA A 191 7.48 3.74 -4.47
C ALA A 191 8.02 4.40 -3.18
N ASP A 192 9.35 4.49 -3.01
CA ASP A 192 9.98 5.21 -1.90
C ASP A 192 9.61 6.70 -1.92
N ALA A 193 9.68 7.35 -3.09
CA ALA A 193 9.34 8.76 -3.24
C ALA A 193 7.84 9.01 -2.94
N VAL A 194 6.94 8.17 -3.47
CA VAL A 194 5.50 8.25 -3.21
C VAL A 194 5.19 8.02 -1.74
N ARG A 195 5.82 7.06 -1.06
CA ARG A 195 5.63 6.83 0.38
C ARG A 195 5.99 8.08 1.20
N ARG A 196 7.08 8.78 0.84
CA ARG A 196 7.51 10.03 1.51
C ARG A 196 6.52 11.16 1.23
N PHE A 197 6.14 11.35 -0.03
CA PHE A 197 5.09 12.29 -0.43
C PHE A 197 3.79 12.04 0.35
N ALA A 198 3.33 10.79 0.38
CA ALA A 198 2.10 10.41 1.04
C ALA A 198 2.16 10.67 2.55
N ALA A 199 3.25 10.31 3.22
CA ALA A 199 3.43 10.58 4.65
C ALA A 199 3.41 12.10 4.96
N ALA A 200 4.04 12.90 4.10
CA ALA A 200 4.22 14.32 4.34
C ALA A 200 3.00 15.17 3.94
N CYS A 201 2.43 14.93 2.76
CA CYS A 201 1.38 15.78 2.16
C CYS A 201 -0.01 15.17 2.26
N LEU A 202 -0.13 13.86 2.15
CA LEU A 202 -1.44 13.22 2.22
C LEU A 202 -1.78 12.99 3.70
N SER A 203 -2.92 13.53 4.14
CA SER A 203 -3.56 12.89 5.29
C SER A 203 -3.97 11.52 4.80
N ARG A 204 -3.50 10.43 5.45
CA ARG A 204 -4.25 9.18 5.39
C ARG A 204 -5.69 9.57 5.69
N SER A 205 -6.60 9.29 4.74
CA SER A 205 -8.03 9.50 4.95
C SER A 205 -8.30 9.03 6.37
N ARG A 206 -8.81 9.90 7.25
CA ARG A 206 -9.25 9.45 8.58
C ARG A 206 -10.26 8.36 8.24
N SER A 207 -9.85 7.10 8.34
CA SER A 207 -10.72 6.02 7.95
C SER A 207 -11.98 6.20 8.77
N VAL A 208 -13.10 6.35 8.07
CA VAL A 208 -14.35 6.71 8.73
C VAL A 208 -14.65 5.56 9.68
N ARG A 209 -14.67 5.88 10.97
CA ARG A 209 -15.05 4.91 11.99
C ARG A 209 -16.49 4.50 11.72
N ARG A 210 -16.70 3.23 11.38
CA ARG A 210 -18.03 2.64 11.31
C ARG A 210 -18.34 1.90 12.60
N GLN A 211 -19.48 2.23 13.18
CA GLN A 211 -20.08 1.48 14.27
C GLN A 211 -21.03 0.46 13.66
N ILE A 212 -20.89 -0.80 14.06
CA ILE A 212 -21.77 -1.90 13.68
C ILE A 212 -22.53 -2.32 14.91
N SER A 213 -23.84 -2.49 14.75
CA SER A 213 -24.71 -2.89 15.83
C SER A 213 -25.36 -4.22 15.52
N SER A 214 -25.47 -5.08 16.54
CA SER A 214 -26.29 -6.29 16.44
C SER A 214 -27.77 -6.03 16.78
N GLY A 215 -28.15 -4.77 17.04
CA GLY A 215 -29.48 -4.41 17.51
C GLY A 215 -29.75 -4.79 18.96
N SER A 216 -28.74 -5.24 19.70
CA SER A 216 -28.91 -5.65 21.10
C SER A 216 -29.22 -4.43 21.98
N PRO A 217 -30.27 -4.48 22.83
CA PRO A 217 -30.54 -3.40 23.79
C PRO A 217 -29.37 -3.15 24.77
N PHE A 218 -28.50 -4.14 24.97
CA PHE A 218 -27.31 -3.99 25.82
C PHE A 218 -26.32 -2.96 25.24
N GLU A 219 -26.18 -2.89 23.91
CA GLU A 219 -25.25 -1.95 23.25
C GLU A 219 -25.55 -0.50 23.63
N ALA A 220 -26.83 -0.11 23.53
CA ALA A 220 -27.30 1.22 23.92
C ALA A 220 -27.22 1.46 25.44
N ARG A 221 -27.52 0.44 26.25
CA ARG A 221 -27.54 0.56 27.72
C ARG A 221 -26.14 0.67 28.33
N PHE A 222 -25.16 -0.06 27.81
CA PHE A 222 -23.80 -0.10 28.35
C PHE A 222 -22.81 0.77 27.56
N GLY A 223 -23.19 1.27 26.38
CA GLY A 223 -22.39 2.23 25.62
C GLY A 223 -21.26 1.58 24.81
N TYR A 224 -21.56 0.49 24.09
CA TYR A 224 -20.62 -0.16 23.18
C TYR A 224 -21.30 -0.47 21.83
N SER A 225 -20.50 -0.72 20.79
CA SER A 225 -20.98 -1.23 19.50
C SER A 225 -20.62 -2.70 19.37
N ARG A 226 -21.43 -3.49 18.67
CA ARG A 226 -21.07 -4.89 18.35
C ARG A 226 -19.69 -4.98 17.69
N ALA A 227 -19.40 -4.09 16.74
CA ALA A 227 -18.06 -3.93 16.22
C ALA A 227 -17.73 -2.47 15.84
N ILE A 228 -16.44 -2.16 15.83
CA ILE A 228 -15.89 -0.92 15.28
C ILE A 228 -14.95 -1.27 14.14
N ALA A 229 -15.29 -0.82 12.93
CA ALA A 229 -14.42 -0.92 11.77
C ALA A 229 -13.75 0.44 11.52
N GLN A 230 -12.42 0.46 11.39
CA GLN A 230 -11.66 1.67 11.13
C GLN A 230 -10.44 1.36 10.25
N GLY A 231 -10.58 1.60 8.96
CA GLY A 231 -9.56 1.28 7.96
C GLY A 231 -9.49 -0.23 7.77
N ASP A 232 -8.29 -0.78 7.89
CA ASP A 232 -8.03 -2.21 7.76
C ASP A 232 -8.25 -3.00 9.05
N TRP A 233 -8.72 -2.35 10.11
CA TRP A 233 -8.98 -2.97 11.41
C TRP A 233 -10.47 -3.11 11.67
N CYS A 234 -10.86 -4.24 12.25
CA CYS A 234 -12.17 -4.44 12.85
C CYS A 234 -12.01 -5.00 14.28
N PHE A 235 -12.67 -4.36 15.24
CA PHE A 235 -12.69 -4.76 16.64
C PHE A 235 -14.12 -5.21 16.97
N VAL A 236 -14.29 -6.50 17.28
CA VAL A 236 -15.60 -7.06 17.63
C VAL A 236 -15.65 -7.23 19.14
N SER A 237 -16.68 -6.66 19.77
CA SER A 237 -16.89 -6.74 21.21
C SER A 237 -17.18 -8.17 21.67
N GLY A 238 -16.98 -8.41 22.97
CA GLY A 238 -17.36 -9.66 23.64
C GLY A 238 -18.76 -10.14 23.23
N SER A 239 -18.81 -11.37 22.73
CA SER A 239 -20.03 -12.01 22.23
C SER A 239 -20.28 -13.28 23.04
N THR A 240 -21.38 -13.28 23.78
CA THR A 240 -21.85 -14.40 24.59
C THR A 240 -22.76 -15.33 23.78
N GLY A 241 -23.18 -16.44 24.38
CA GLY A 241 -23.90 -17.49 23.67
C GLY A 241 -25.39 -17.27 23.42
N TYR A 242 -25.90 -16.05 23.51
CA TYR A 242 -27.31 -15.78 23.15
C TYR A 242 -27.50 -15.99 21.65
N ASP A 243 -28.52 -16.75 21.29
CA ASP A 243 -28.90 -16.89 19.89
C ASP A 243 -29.40 -15.54 19.35
N PRO A 244 -28.81 -15.04 18.25
CA PRO A 244 -29.13 -13.70 17.73
C PRO A 244 -30.53 -13.60 17.12
N GLU A 245 -31.17 -14.71 16.75
CA GLU A 245 -32.50 -14.74 16.16
C GLU A 245 -33.59 -14.91 17.22
N THR A 246 -33.39 -15.84 18.16
CA THR A 246 -34.40 -16.18 19.17
C THR A 246 -34.22 -15.45 20.50
N GLY A 247 -33.02 -14.92 20.76
CA GLY A 247 -32.64 -14.35 22.07
C GLY A 247 -32.54 -15.39 23.19
N THR A 248 -32.56 -16.70 22.87
CA THR A 248 -32.46 -17.76 23.87
C THR A 248 -31.00 -18.11 24.15
N LEU A 249 -30.69 -18.45 25.39
CA LEU A 249 -29.36 -18.91 25.79
C LEU A 249 -29.35 -20.45 25.84
N PRO A 250 -28.59 -21.15 24.97
CA PRO A 250 -28.44 -22.59 25.04
C PRO A 250 -27.82 -23.04 26.36
N THR A 251 -28.14 -24.25 26.80
CA THR A 251 -27.54 -24.83 28.01
C THR A 251 -26.16 -25.43 27.73
N ASP A 252 -25.89 -25.95 26.52
CA ASP A 252 -24.57 -26.49 26.17
C ASP A 252 -23.55 -25.37 25.87
N ALA A 253 -22.30 -25.56 26.31
CA ALA A 253 -21.25 -24.56 26.11
C ALA A 253 -20.80 -24.45 24.65
N GLY A 254 -20.79 -25.56 23.91
CA GLY A 254 -20.49 -25.59 22.48
C GLY A 254 -21.57 -24.87 21.68
N ASP A 255 -22.85 -25.07 22.01
CA ASP A 255 -23.95 -24.35 21.37
C ASP A 255 -23.92 -22.85 21.66
N GLN A 256 -23.57 -22.46 22.89
CA GLN A 256 -23.28 -21.06 23.22
C GLN A 256 -22.12 -20.50 22.38
N ALA A 257 -21.02 -21.23 22.22
CA ALA A 257 -19.90 -20.79 21.38
C ALA A 257 -20.31 -20.62 19.90
N ARG A 258 -21.13 -21.53 19.36
CA ARG A 258 -21.65 -21.41 17.99
C ARG A 258 -22.49 -20.15 17.82
N ALA A 259 -23.35 -19.83 18.80
CA ALA A 259 -24.15 -18.61 18.77
C ALA A 259 -23.29 -17.34 18.85
N ALA A 260 -22.26 -17.34 19.69
CA ALA A 260 -21.27 -16.26 19.75
C ALA A 260 -20.56 -16.08 18.39
N PHE A 261 -20.10 -17.16 17.75
CA PHE A 261 -19.45 -17.08 16.43
C PHE A 261 -20.40 -16.58 15.33
N ARG A 262 -21.68 -16.99 15.31
CA ARG A 262 -22.67 -16.42 14.37
C ARG A 262 -22.77 -14.90 14.51
N THR A 263 -22.81 -14.41 15.75
CA THR A 263 -22.86 -12.97 16.05
C THR A 263 -21.60 -12.25 15.59
N ILE A 264 -20.42 -12.85 15.83
CA ILE A 264 -19.12 -12.31 15.40
C ILE A 264 -19.03 -12.28 13.87
N GLU A 265 -19.37 -13.37 13.21
CA GLU A 265 -19.31 -13.50 11.75
C GLU A 265 -20.25 -12.50 11.07
N ALA A 266 -21.46 -12.31 11.58
CA ALA A 266 -22.38 -11.29 11.09
C ALA A 266 -21.79 -9.88 11.20
N ALA A 267 -21.18 -9.55 12.35
CA ALA A 267 -20.56 -8.25 12.56
C ALA A 267 -19.33 -8.02 11.67
N LEU A 268 -18.48 -9.03 11.50
CA LEU A 268 -17.35 -8.99 10.58
C LEU A 268 -17.83 -8.82 9.13
N THR A 269 -18.82 -9.59 8.72
CA THR A 269 -19.39 -9.52 7.36
C THR A 269 -19.92 -8.12 7.07
N GLU A 270 -20.69 -7.53 8.00
CA GLU A 270 -21.16 -6.15 7.86
C GLU A 270 -19.99 -5.14 7.79
N ALA A 271 -18.91 -5.39 8.53
CA ALA A 271 -17.68 -4.61 8.48
C ALA A 271 -16.89 -4.74 7.16
N GLY A 272 -17.18 -5.76 6.33
CA GLY A 272 -16.38 -6.12 5.16
C GLY A 272 -15.15 -7.00 5.48
N PHE A 273 -15.24 -7.77 6.55
CA PHE A 273 -14.25 -8.73 7.03
C PHE A 273 -14.86 -10.13 7.10
N SER A 274 -14.03 -11.14 7.30
CA SER A 274 -14.40 -12.53 7.50
C SER A 274 -13.64 -13.13 8.68
N LEU A 275 -13.99 -14.36 9.07
CA LEU A 275 -13.27 -15.07 10.14
C LEU A 275 -11.79 -15.35 9.79
N THR A 276 -11.43 -15.40 8.50
CA THR A 276 -10.03 -15.58 8.09
C THR A 276 -9.18 -14.33 8.30
N ASP A 277 -9.81 -13.17 8.45
CA ASP A 277 -9.11 -11.90 8.74
C ASP A 277 -8.84 -11.73 10.25
N VAL A 278 -9.35 -12.65 11.09
CA VAL A 278 -9.15 -12.58 12.55
C VAL A 278 -7.70 -12.89 12.88
N VAL A 279 -7.01 -11.92 13.48
CA VAL A 279 -5.60 -12.03 13.89
C VAL A 279 -5.44 -12.24 15.39
N ARG A 280 -6.48 -11.94 16.18
CA ARG A 280 -6.50 -12.13 17.64
C ARG A 280 -7.87 -12.56 18.13
N VAL A 281 -7.88 -13.49 19.08
CA VAL A 281 -9.09 -13.94 19.76
C VAL A 281 -8.83 -14.10 21.27
N GLN A 282 -9.79 -13.65 22.07
CA GLN A 282 -9.84 -13.92 23.50
C GLN A 282 -11.11 -14.70 23.83
N TYR A 283 -10.96 -15.76 24.62
CA TYR A 283 -12.06 -16.55 25.17
C TYR A 283 -12.11 -16.33 26.68
N THR A 284 -13.28 -15.96 27.20
CA THR A 284 -13.58 -16.00 28.63
C THR A 284 -14.51 -17.17 28.88
N VAL A 285 -14.11 -18.14 29.70
CA VAL A 285 -14.85 -19.38 29.96
C VAL A 285 -15.09 -19.53 31.46
N THR A 286 -16.31 -19.85 31.89
CA THR A 286 -16.62 -19.89 33.33
C THR A 286 -16.07 -21.13 34.05
N ASP A 287 -15.98 -22.27 33.35
CA ASP A 287 -15.47 -23.53 33.92
C ASP A 287 -14.59 -24.30 32.91
N ARG A 288 -13.50 -24.90 33.40
CA ARG A 288 -12.62 -25.78 32.63
C ARG A 288 -13.35 -26.98 32.04
N ALA A 289 -14.41 -27.45 32.69
CA ALA A 289 -15.26 -28.54 32.23
C ALA A 289 -15.99 -28.23 30.90
N HIS A 290 -16.07 -26.97 30.49
CA HIS A 290 -16.67 -26.57 29.21
C HIS A 290 -15.71 -26.75 28.03
N PHE A 291 -14.40 -26.86 28.27
CA PHE A 291 -13.39 -26.94 27.22
C PHE A 291 -13.66 -28.02 26.16
N PRO A 292 -14.03 -29.27 26.51
CA PRO A 292 -14.30 -30.32 25.51
C PRO A 292 -15.45 -29.98 24.55
N ALA A 293 -16.42 -29.16 24.96
CA ALA A 293 -17.51 -28.71 24.10
C ALA A 293 -17.10 -27.51 23.20
N LEU A 294 -16.16 -26.68 23.66
CA LEU A 294 -15.70 -25.49 22.95
C LEU A 294 -14.67 -25.80 21.86
N GLU A 295 -13.73 -26.70 22.15
CA GLU A 295 -12.60 -27.06 21.26
C GLU A 295 -13.02 -27.34 19.80
N PRO A 296 -14.00 -28.23 19.51
CA PRO A 296 -14.38 -28.51 18.13
C PRO A 296 -15.02 -27.32 17.42
N VAL A 297 -15.73 -26.45 18.16
CA VAL A 297 -16.36 -25.25 17.61
C VAL A 297 -15.30 -24.24 17.19
N VAL A 298 -14.33 -23.98 18.08
CA VAL A 298 -13.23 -23.04 17.84
C VAL A 298 -12.34 -23.52 16.69
N SER A 299 -11.98 -24.81 16.69
CA SER A 299 -11.17 -25.41 15.64
C SER A 299 -11.82 -25.26 14.26
N THR A 300 -13.13 -25.50 14.18
CA THR A 300 -13.91 -25.32 12.95
C THR A 300 -13.99 -23.86 12.51
N ALA A 301 -14.21 -22.93 13.45
CA ALA A 301 -14.42 -21.51 13.15
C ALA A 301 -13.16 -20.85 12.57
N PHE A 302 -11.97 -21.17 13.09
CA PHE A 302 -10.73 -20.51 12.65
C PHE A 302 -9.93 -21.32 11.62
N GLY A 303 -10.00 -22.65 11.61
CA GLY A 303 -9.27 -23.48 10.65
C GLY A 303 -7.81 -23.05 10.49
N ASP A 304 -7.41 -22.69 9.26
CA ASP A 304 -6.05 -22.24 8.94
C ASP A 304 -5.75 -20.78 9.32
N ALA A 305 -6.75 -19.99 9.71
CA ALA A 305 -6.56 -18.59 10.12
C ALA A 305 -5.69 -18.46 11.38
N ARG A 306 -5.81 -19.43 12.30
CA ARG A 306 -4.95 -19.59 13.50
C ARG A 306 -4.56 -18.25 14.19
N PRO A 307 -5.54 -17.46 14.66
CA PRO A 307 -5.25 -16.19 15.32
C PRO A 307 -4.42 -16.35 16.59
N ALA A 308 -3.74 -15.27 17.00
CA ALA A 308 -3.17 -15.19 18.34
C ALA A 308 -4.28 -15.34 19.39
N ALA A 309 -4.20 -16.40 20.20
CA ALA A 309 -5.30 -16.83 21.06
C ALA A 309 -4.95 -16.72 22.55
N THR A 310 -5.90 -16.29 23.37
CA THR A 310 -5.82 -16.33 24.84
C THR A 310 -7.14 -16.84 25.42
N MET A 311 -7.06 -17.78 26.36
CA MET A 311 -8.23 -18.27 27.10
C MET A 311 -8.08 -17.93 28.59
N VAL A 312 -9.09 -17.28 29.14
CA VAL A 312 -9.19 -16.86 30.54
C VAL A 312 -10.36 -17.59 31.20
N PHE A 313 -10.18 -17.99 32.45
CA PHE A 313 -11.25 -18.55 33.27
C PHE A 313 -11.76 -17.52 34.27
N ALA A 314 -13.02 -17.08 34.13
CA ALA A 314 -13.64 -16.05 34.97
C ALA A 314 -15.18 -16.11 34.86
N ASP A 315 -15.87 -15.59 35.87
CA ASP A 315 -17.32 -15.44 35.87
C ASP A 315 -17.79 -14.43 34.81
N LEU A 316 -19.00 -14.64 34.28
CA LEU A 316 -19.69 -13.75 33.34
C LEU A 316 -20.88 -13.07 33.99
N LEU A 317 -21.42 -12.01 33.36
CA LEU A 317 -22.48 -11.17 33.91
C LEU A 317 -23.74 -11.96 34.30
N ASN A 318 -24.10 -12.98 33.53
CA ASN A 318 -25.17 -13.92 33.84
C ASN A 318 -24.55 -15.30 34.15
N PRO A 319 -24.86 -15.94 35.29
CA PRO A 319 -24.32 -17.25 35.66
C PRO A 319 -24.65 -18.38 34.67
N ASP A 320 -25.69 -18.22 33.84
CA ASP A 320 -26.03 -19.19 32.81
C ASP A 320 -25.13 -19.08 31.57
N MET A 321 -24.39 -17.97 31.41
CA MET A 321 -23.39 -17.82 30.35
C MET A 321 -22.15 -18.65 30.68
N LYS A 322 -21.66 -19.40 29.69
CA LYS A 322 -20.54 -20.32 29.84
C LYS A 322 -19.29 -19.87 29.10
N VAL A 323 -19.48 -19.04 28.06
CA VAL A 323 -18.42 -18.54 27.20
C VAL A 323 -18.76 -17.16 26.66
N GLU A 324 -17.73 -16.32 26.58
CA GLU A 324 -17.72 -15.05 25.85
C GLU A 324 -16.49 -15.01 24.94
N ILE A 325 -16.67 -14.57 23.70
CA ILE A 325 -15.62 -14.53 22.67
C ILE A 325 -15.46 -13.11 22.14
N GLU A 326 -14.24 -12.60 22.15
CA GLU A 326 -13.86 -11.30 21.58
C GLU A 326 -12.83 -11.52 20.47
N VAL A 327 -12.96 -10.81 19.34
CA VAL A 327 -12.01 -10.93 18.23
C VAL A 327 -11.53 -9.58 17.70
N THR A 328 -10.32 -9.57 17.15
CA THR A 328 -9.77 -8.47 16.37
C THR A 328 -9.37 -8.99 15.00
N ALA A 329 -9.84 -8.33 13.95
CA ALA A 329 -9.52 -8.66 12.57
C ALA A 329 -8.71 -7.55 11.89
N PHE A 330 -7.86 -7.95 10.96
CA PHE A 330 -6.98 -7.07 10.19
C PHE A 330 -6.88 -7.55 8.73
N ARG A 331 -7.03 -6.62 7.79
CA ARG A 331 -6.86 -6.87 6.34
C ARG A 331 -5.60 -6.15 5.87
N GLY A 332 -4.45 -6.80 5.91
CA GLY A 332 -3.21 -6.22 5.39
C GLY A 332 -2.08 -7.22 5.26
#